data_AF-A0A3N5KCL2-F1
#
_entry.id   AF-A0A3N5KCL2-F1
#
_cell.length_a   1.000
_cell.length_b   1.000
_cell.length_c   1.000
_cell.angle_alpha   90.00
_cell.angle_beta   90.00
_cell.angle_gamma   90.00
#
_symmetry.space_group_name_H-M   'P 1'
#
loop_
_entity.id
_entity.type
_entity.pdbx_description
1 polymer ?
#
loop_
_entity_poly.entity_id
_entity_poly.type
_entity_poly.pdbx_seq_one_letter_code
_entity_poly.pdbx_strand_id
1 'polypeptide(L)' 'MSFKTEVCVDGKWASNALRFATEREAQLYGTELLSRWFVPTDARPAESPDAVNYRFDEQQFFAVPLN' A
#
# COMPACT_ATOMS: atom_id res chain seq x y z
N MET A 1 12.49 -5.74 -7.45
CA MET A 1 11.10 -5.37 -7.77
C MET A 1 10.34 -5.30 -6.46
N SER A 2 9.65 -4.20 -6.19
CA SER A 2 8.78 -4.04 -5.01
C SER A 2 7.36 -3.72 -5.46
N PHE A 3 6.43 -3.66 -4.51
CA PHE A 3 5.05 -3.29 -4.75
C PHE A 3 4.70 -2.03 -3.97
N LYS A 4 4.03 -1.08 -4.62
CA LYS A 4 3.40 0.08 -3.98
C LYS A 4 1.89 -0.11 -3.97
N THR A 5 1.22 0.61 -3.08
CA THR A 5 -0.24 0.72 -3.10
C THR A 5 -0.63 2.03 -3.76
N GLU A 6 -1.46 1.94 -4.79
CA GLU A 6 -2.14 3.08 -5.38
C GLU A 6 -3.57 3.17 -4.83
N VAL A 7 -4.03 4.38 -4.54
CA VAL A 7 -5.39 4.68 -4.13
C VAL A 7 -6.05 5.59 -5.16
N CYS A 8 -7.35 5.37 -5.44
CA CYS A 8 -8.13 6.18 -6.37
C CYS A 8 -8.81 7.32 -5.63
N VAL A 9 -8.46 8.56 -5.97
CA VAL A 9 -9.08 9.78 -5.44
C VAL A 9 -9.56 10.60 -6.64
N ASP A 10 -10.86 10.86 -6.71
CA ASP A 10 -11.47 11.65 -7.80
C ASP A 10 -11.08 11.12 -9.20
N GLY A 11 -11.15 9.80 -9.38
CA GLY A 11 -10.79 9.11 -10.62
C GLY A 11 -9.30 9.07 -10.95
N LYS A 12 -8.42 9.56 -10.07
CA LYS A 12 -6.97 9.59 -10.27
C LYS A 12 -6.27 8.66 -9.29
N TRP A 13 -5.29 7.91 -9.79
CA TRP A 13 -4.45 7.03 -8.98
C TRP A 13 -3.27 7.80 -8.40
N ALA A 14 -3.08 7.67 -7.08
CA ALA A 14 -1.95 8.24 -6.36
C ALA A 14 -1.32 7.19 -5.44
N SER A 15 -0.03 7.30 -5.15
CA SER A 15 0.69 6.40 -4.22
C SER A 15 1.59 7.20 -3.29
N ASN A 16 1.85 6.66 -2.10
CA ASN A 16 2.84 7.21 -1.18
C ASN A 16 4.23 6.54 -1.38
N ALA A 17 5.14 6.73 -0.42
CA ALA A 17 6.51 6.22 -0.49
C ALA A 17 6.68 4.77 0.02
N LEU A 18 5.62 4.09 0.46
CA LEU A 18 5.73 2.73 0.99
C LEU A 18 5.92 1.72 -0.15
N ARG A 19 6.88 0.82 0.05
CA ARG A 19 7.28 -0.25 -0.87
C ARG A 19 7.36 -1.55 -0.10
N PHE A 20 6.54 -2.50 -0.53
CA PHE A 20 6.40 -3.83 0.05
C PHE A 20 7.10 -4.88 -0.79
N ALA A 21 7.46 -6.00 -0.16
CA ALA A 21 8.13 -7.09 -0.84
C ALA A 21 7.19 -7.88 -1.74
N THR A 22 5.89 -7.92 -1.39
CA THR A 22 4.89 -8.72 -2.10
C THR A 22 3.67 -7.91 -2.52
N GLU A 23 3.00 -8.37 -3.58
CA GLU A 23 1.71 -7.83 -4.03
C GLU A 23 0.65 -7.93 -2.91
N ARG A 24 0.65 -9.03 -2.16
CA ARG A 24 -0.25 -9.27 -1.02
C ARG A 24 -0.11 -8.19 0.05
N GLU A 25 1.11 -7.86 0.45
CA GLU A 25 1.36 -6.80 1.45
C GLU A 25 0.83 -5.44 0.96
N ALA A 26 1.06 -5.10 -0.31
CA ALA A 26 0.54 -3.87 -0.91
C ALA A 26 -1.01 -3.87 -0.99
N GLN A 27 -1.62 -5.01 -1.28
CA GLN A 27 -3.08 -5.15 -1.29
C GLN A 27 -3.67 -5.00 0.12
N LEU A 28 -3.07 -5.65 1.12
CA LEU A 28 -3.49 -5.53 2.52
C LEU A 28 -3.35 -4.10 3.02
N TYR A 29 -2.27 -3.40 2.64
CA TYR A 29 -2.11 -1.99 2.94
C TYR A 29 -3.17 -1.11 2.27
N GLY A 30 -3.63 -1.46 1.06
CA GLY A 30 -4.77 -0.80 0.42
C GLY A 30 -6.06 -0.96 1.21
N THR A 31 -6.37 -2.18 1.66
CA THR A 31 -7.53 -2.45 2.53
C THR A 31 -7.44 -1.69 3.86
N GLU A 32 -6.25 -1.66 4.46
CA GLU A 32 -5.97 -0.90 5.69
C GLU A 32 -6.23 0.59 5.49
N LEU A 33 -5.70 1.18 4.41
CA LEU A 33 -5.93 2.59 4.07
C LEU A 33 -7.42 2.90 3.93
N LEU A 34 -8.16 2.08 3.17
CA LEU A 34 -9.60 2.26 2.96
C LEU A 34 -10.43 2.05 4.25
N SER A 35 -9.90 1.33 5.25
CA SER A 35 -10.60 1.15 6.53
C SER A 35 -10.61 2.41 7.40
N ARG A 36 -9.66 3.33 7.19
CA ARG A 36 -9.50 4.55 8.00
C ARG A 36 -9.55 5.86 7.22
N TRP A 37 -9.38 5.82 5.90
CA TRP A 37 -9.45 6.98 5.01
C TRP A 37 -10.63 6.85 4.06
N PHE A 38 -11.62 7.74 4.22
CA PHE A 38 -12.87 7.72 3.45
C PHE A 38 -12.82 8.53 2.14
N VAL A 39 -11.71 9.22 1.86
CA VAL A 39 -11.55 10.01 0.63
C VAL A 39 -11.29 9.13 -0.60
N PRO A 40 -10.38 8.13 -0.55
CA PRO A 40 -10.20 7.24 -1.69
C PRO A 40 -11.37 6.28 -1.85
N THR A 41 -11.72 5.96 -3.11
CA THR A 41 -12.84 5.07 -3.44
C THR A 41 -12.40 3.66 -3.82
N ASP A 42 -11.10 3.46 -4.07
CA ASP A 42 -10.53 2.17 -4.47
C ASP A 42 -9.03 2.12 -4.13
N ALA A 43 -8.46 0.93 -4.06
CA ALA A 43 -7.04 0.69 -3.86
C ALA A 43 -6.55 -0.52 -4.66
N ARG A 44 -5.34 -0.43 -5.23
CA ARG A 44 -4.72 -1.53 -5.98
C ARG A 44 -3.22 -1.63 -5.71
N PRO A 45 -2.65 -2.85 -5.75
CA PRO A 45 -1.22 -3.01 -5.81
C PRO A 45 -0.70 -2.61 -7.21
N ALA A 46 0.52 -2.09 -7.26
CA ALA A 46 1.23 -1.81 -8.50
C ALA A 46 2.73 -2.09 -8.33
N GLU A 47 3.38 -2.60 -9.38
CA GLU A 47 4.82 -2.81 -9.37
C GLU A 47 5.59 -1.49 -9.26
N SER A 48 6.78 -1.56 -8.65
CA SER A 48 7.69 -0.45 -8.47
C SER A 48 9.15 -0.89 -8.61
N PRO A 49 10.00 -0.09 -9.27
CA PRO A 49 11.44 -0.34 -9.33
C PRO A 49 12.16 0.02 -8.03
N ASP A 50 11.52 0.79 -7.14
CA ASP A 50 12.12 1.26 -5.89
C ASP A 50 12.44 0.12 -4.91
N ALA A 51 13.37 0.34 -3.99
CA ALA A 51 13.72 -0.62 -2.94
C ALA A 51 12.55 -0.83 -1.95
N VAL A 52 12.41 -2.06 -1.45
CA VAL A 52 11.48 -2.38 -0.36
C VAL A 52 11.91 -1.62 0.90
N ASN A 53 10.97 -0.96 1.58
CA ASN A 53 11.24 -0.19 2.79
C ASN A 53 10.22 -0.46 3.91
N TYR A 54 9.15 -1.21 3.65
CA TYR A 54 8.12 -1.56 4.63
C TYR A 54 7.71 -3.03 4.50
N ARG A 55 7.21 -3.60 5.59
CA ARG A 55 6.44 -4.86 5.62
C ARG A 55 5.03 -4.58 6.14
N PHE A 56 4.06 -5.40 5.73
CA PHE A 56 2.72 -5.32 6.32
C PHE A 56 2.61 -6.29 7.50
N ASP A 57 2.23 -5.79 8.67
CA ASP A 57 1.98 -6.61 9.86
C ASP A 57 0.51 -7.07 9.86
N GLU A 58 0.27 -8.33 9.49
CA GLU A 58 -1.10 -8.88 9.43
C GLU A 58 -1.75 -9.02 10.82
N GLN A 59 -0.97 -9.12 11.91
CA GLN A 59 -1.52 -9.26 13.26
C GLN A 59 -2.01 -7.92 13.79
N GLN A 60 -1.24 -6.86 13.56
CA GLN A 60 -1.61 -5.50 13.95
C GLN A 60 -2.44 -4.78 12.89
N PHE A 61 -2.53 -5.37 11.69
CA PHE A 61 -3.18 -4.81 10.52
C PHE A 61 -2.66 -3.41 10.17
N PHE A 62 -1.32 -3.27 10.15
CA PHE A 62 -0.66 -1.98 9.91
C PHE A 62 0.69 -2.14 9.20
N ALA A 63 1.12 -1.13 8.47
CA ALA A 63 2.43 -1.12 7.80
C ALA A 63 3.55 -0.67 8.74
N VAL A 64 4.65 -1.41 8.79
CA VAL A 64 5.81 -1.10 9.65
C VAL A 64 7.11 -0.99 8.83
N PRO A 65 8.00 -0.03 9.15
CA PRO A 65 9.23 0.16 8.40
C PRO A 65 10.18 -1.03 8.58
N LEU A 66 10.95 -1.30 7.54
CA LEU A 66 12.13 -2.17 7.63
C LEU A 66 13.28 -1.32 8.20
N ASN A 67 13.77 -1.71 9.38
CA ASN A 67 14.93 -1.08 9.99
C ASN A 67 16.20 -1.26 9.15
#